data_AF-A0A357BRH4-F1
#
_entry.id   AF-A0A357BRH4-F1
#
_cell.length_a   1.000
_cell.length_b   1.000
_cell.length_c   1.000
_cell.angle_alpha   90.00
_cell.angle_beta   90.00
_cell.angle_gamma   90.00
#
_symmetry.space_group_name_H-M   'P 1'
#
loop_
_entity.id
_entity.type
_entity.pdbx_description
1 polymer ?
#
loop_
_entity_poly.entity_id
_entity_poly.type
_entity_poly.pdbx_seq_one_letter_code
_entity_poly.pdbx_strand_id
1 'polypeptide(L)'
;MGDMLEKKRGFAESIKPYNAIISIFIPLITAIIMGYFQLGEYVRKSSDANFRSVVEKLSSGDEAQRLAAASSIGTFIKKGGEYSDEAAVILMNRLSIELDYNVLNAIIGSLEKTRGLKKAGDEKIINDLLAIERNFFIQEYPLKEWRDGAGKYIKNIEQSALNQENLYKKYKSEVDKVTLDGLKKEMGLAWEDYYKRDKNYVELKMHDQVVTDAISILLRKMKYGEIKPLELQFYQNSLNNAIIADMDLSKSTIKRSAFSASSMLETKFNSSHIIHTVFTFSNLTKSSFVDCTIIASLFDQISSLRGVSFFGSEFKDVFFAGSDITGANFKGTRGLEPIYFYAAKHPEKAEFDAEFKQKLDEELPKITEEEFIKYVDSSELSESRRKDLLLTLDELKDKRVKDVLPYKK
;
A
#
# COMPACT_ATOMS: atom_id res chain seq x y z
N MET A 1 -74.02 -28.50 53.59
CA MET A 1 -73.46 -28.66 52.22
C MET A 1 -73.63 -27.41 51.34
N GLY A 2 -74.64 -26.55 51.57
CA GLY A 2 -74.84 -25.31 50.81
C GLY A 2 -73.81 -24.19 51.06
N ASP A 3 -73.35 -24.02 52.31
CA ASP A 3 -72.45 -22.92 52.71
C ASP A 3 -71.03 -22.99 52.10
N MET A 4 -70.56 -24.21 51.81
CA MET A 4 -69.24 -24.44 51.21
C MET A 4 -69.25 -24.24 49.67
N LEU A 5 -70.44 -24.29 49.04
CA LEU A 5 -70.63 -24.04 47.61
C LEU A 5 -70.77 -22.53 47.31
N GLU A 6 -71.37 -21.75 48.21
CA GLU A 6 -71.46 -20.28 48.06
C GLU A 6 -70.11 -19.59 48.25
N LYS A 7 -69.29 -20.01 49.23
CA LYS A 7 -67.92 -19.47 49.38
C LYS A 7 -67.01 -19.79 48.18
N LYS A 8 -67.17 -20.96 47.55
CA LYS A 8 -66.46 -21.29 46.30
C LYS A 8 -66.97 -20.50 45.09
N ARG A 9 -68.27 -20.19 45.02
CA ARG A 9 -68.86 -19.31 43.98
C ARG A 9 -68.40 -17.86 44.10
N GLY A 10 -68.41 -17.29 45.31
CA GLY A 10 -67.96 -15.91 45.56
C GLY A 10 -66.46 -15.71 45.28
N PHE A 11 -65.61 -16.69 45.61
CA PHE A 11 -64.19 -16.66 45.28
C PHE A 11 -63.95 -16.77 43.76
N ALA A 12 -64.68 -17.66 43.08
CA ALA A 12 -64.62 -17.80 41.61
C ALA A 12 -65.17 -16.56 40.86
N GLU A 13 -66.17 -15.86 41.40
CA GLU A 13 -66.68 -14.61 40.83
C GLU A 13 -65.76 -13.41 41.06
N SER A 14 -64.99 -13.38 42.16
CA SER A 14 -63.99 -12.33 42.41
C SER A 14 -62.74 -12.42 41.52
N ILE A 15 -62.43 -13.62 40.99
CA ILE A 15 -61.27 -13.87 40.09
C ILE A 15 -61.64 -13.67 38.61
N LYS A 16 -62.92 -13.78 38.25
CA LYS A 16 -63.41 -13.56 36.87
C LYS A 16 -63.01 -12.20 36.25
N PRO A 17 -63.13 -11.04 36.93
CA PRO A 17 -62.72 -9.77 36.34
C PRO A 17 -61.19 -9.68 36.17
N TYR A 18 -60.41 -10.26 37.08
CA TYR A 18 -58.95 -10.33 36.94
C TYR A 18 -58.52 -11.23 35.77
N ASN A 19 -59.15 -12.39 35.60
CA ASN A 19 -58.89 -13.27 34.46
C ASN A 19 -59.38 -12.67 33.14
N ALA A 20 -60.49 -11.92 33.13
CA ALA A 20 -60.99 -11.21 31.96
C ALA A 20 -60.02 -10.08 31.55
N ILE A 21 -59.54 -9.28 32.50
CA ILE A 21 -58.54 -8.23 32.28
C ILE A 21 -57.23 -8.84 31.74
N ILE A 22 -56.69 -9.87 32.40
CA ILE A 22 -55.46 -10.56 31.96
C ILE A 22 -55.64 -11.19 30.56
N SER A 23 -56.81 -11.75 30.26
CA SER A 23 -57.13 -12.34 28.94
C SER A 23 -57.21 -11.31 27.80
N ILE A 24 -57.43 -10.03 28.11
CA ILE A 24 -57.48 -8.94 27.12
C ILE A 24 -56.09 -8.31 26.94
N PHE A 25 -55.31 -8.18 28.01
CA PHE A 25 -54.00 -7.53 27.95
C PHE A 25 -52.89 -8.44 27.37
N ILE A 26 -52.92 -9.75 27.60
CA ILE A 26 -51.91 -10.67 27.04
C ILE A 26 -51.94 -10.67 25.50
N PRO A 27 -53.08 -10.82 24.81
CA PRO A 27 -53.13 -10.75 23.35
C PRO A 27 -52.71 -9.38 22.81
N LEU A 28 -53.06 -8.29 23.50
CA LEU A 28 -52.68 -6.93 23.10
C LEU A 28 -51.16 -6.72 23.19
N ILE A 29 -50.53 -7.13 24.31
CA ILE A 29 -49.08 -7.08 24.48
C ILE A 29 -48.39 -7.97 23.45
N THR A 30 -48.95 -9.15 23.18
CA THR A 30 -48.38 -10.08 22.19
C THR A 30 -48.51 -9.54 20.77
N ALA A 31 -49.61 -8.86 20.44
CA ALA A 31 -49.81 -8.18 19.15
C ALA A 31 -48.86 -6.97 18.98
N ILE A 32 -48.60 -6.21 20.05
CA ILE A 32 -47.60 -5.13 20.04
C ILE A 32 -46.20 -5.70 19.83
N ILE A 33 -45.84 -6.77 20.54
CA ILE A 33 -44.55 -7.46 20.40
C ILE A 33 -44.40 -8.04 18.99
N MET A 34 -45.42 -8.74 18.47
CA MET A 34 -45.42 -9.29 17.12
C MET A 34 -45.38 -8.18 16.06
N GLY A 35 -46.10 -7.08 16.25
CA GLY A 35 -46.04 -5.91 15.39
C GLY A 35 -44.65 -5.27 15.38
N TYR A 36 -44.00 -5.18 16.54
CA TYR A 36 -42.61 -4.72 16.66
C TYR A 36 -41.64 -5.67 15.95
N PHE A 37 -41.82 -6.99 16.09
CA PHE A 37 -41.02 -7.99 15.36
C PHE A 37 -41.23 -7.92 13.84
N GLN A 38 -42.48 -7.80 13.37
CA GLN A 38 -42.80 -7.69 11.95
C GLN A 38 -42.26 -6.40 11.34
N LEU A 39 -42.36 -5.28 12.06
CA LEU A 39 -41.76 -4.02 11.64
C LEU A 39 -40.23 -4.15 11.57
N GLY A 40 -39.60 -4.80 12.55
CA GLY A 40 -38.18 -5.09 12.54
C GLY A 40 -37.75 -5.95 11.34
N GLU A 41 -38.49 -7.01 11.05
CA GLU A 41 -38.29 -7.87 9.86
C GLU A 41 -38.44 -7.10 8.54
N TYR A 42 -39.46 -6.25 8.43
CA TYR A 42 -39.70 -5.41 7.24
C TYR A 42 -38.57 -4.39 7.03
N VAL A 43 -38.19 -3.66 8.10
CA VAL A 43 -37.08 -2.70 8.05
C VAL A 43 -35.79 -3.39 7.66
N ARG A 44 -35.51 -4.59 8.18
CA ARG A 44 -34.33 -5.38 7.81
C ARG A 44 -34.36 -5.78 6.33
N LYS A 45 -35.47 -6.32 5.81
CA LYS A 45 -35.62 -6.68 4.39
C LYS A 45 -35.46 -5.47 3.47
N SER A 46 -36.02 -4.33 3.85
CA SER A 46 -35.87 -3.07 3.10
C SER A 46 -34.43 -2.58 3.11
N SER A 47 -33.76 -2.63 4.26
CA SER A 47 -32.33 -2.30 4.38
C SER A 47 -31.46 -3.22 3.53
N ASP A 48 -31.75 -4.53 3.51
CA ASP A 48 -31.02 -5.52 2.70
C ASP A 48 -31.17 -5.25 1.21
N ALA A 49 -32.41 -5.01 0.75
CA ALA A 49 -32.68 -4.68 -0.64
C ALA A 49 -31.97 -3.38 -1.06
N ASN A 50 -31.97 -2.36 -0.19
CA ASN A 50 -31.27 -1.10 -0.45
C ASN A 50 -29.74 -1.32 -0.49
N PHE A 51 -29.18 -2.05 0.46
CA PHE A 51 -27.75 -2.37 0.49
C PHE A 51 -27.32 -3.08 -0.80
N ARG A 52 -28.03 -4.15 -1.19
CA ARG A 52 -27.75 -4.88 -2.43
C ARG A 52 -27.84 -4.00 -3.68
N SER A 53 -28.86 -3.13 -3.75
CA SER A 53 -29.00 -2.20 -4.89
C SER A 53 -27.83 -1.21 -4.98
N VAL A 54 -27.33 -0.72 -3.85
CA VAL A 54 -26.14 0.15 -3.81
C VAL A 54 -24.90 -0.63 -4.25
N VAL A 55 -24.71 -1.85 -3.76
CA VAL A 55 -23.58 -2.71 -4.15
C VAL A 55 -23.59 -3.04 -5.64
N GLU A 56 -24.75 -3.31 -6.22
CA GLU A 56 -24.89 -3.55 -7.67
C GLU A 56 -24.44 -2.32 -8.48
N LYS A 57 -24.86 -1.12 -8.07
CA LYS A 57 -24.51 0.14 -8.75
C LYS A 57 -23.03 0.48 -8.66
N LEU A 58 -22.30 0.02 -7.64
CA LEU A 58 -20.84 0.17 -7.58
C LEU A 58 -20.12 -0.53 -8.73
N SER A 59 -20.74 -1.55 -9.34
CA SER A 59 -20.18 -2.28 -10.48
C SER A 59 -20.68 -1.75 -11.83
N SER A 60 -21.43 -0.65 -11.86
CA SER A 60 -21.98 -0.08 -13.09
C SER A 60 -20.89 0.42 -14.03
N GLY A 61 -21.11 0.29 -15.35
CA GLY A 61 -20.28 0.96 -16.35
C GLY A 61 -20.43 2.50 -16.33
N ASP A 62 -21.51 3.01 -15.76
CA ASP A 62 -21.80 4.44 -15.64
C ASP A 62 -21.11 5.05 -14.41
N GLU A 63 -20.26 6.05 -14.64
CA GLU A 63 -19.48 6.73 -13.59
C GLU A 63 -20.37 7.42 -12.55
N ALA A 64 -21.44 8.10 -12.98
CA ALA A 64 -22.33 8.83 -12.08
C ALA A 64 -23.07 7.87 -11.13
N GLN A 65 -23.48 6.69 -11.62
CA GLN A 65 -24.05 5.63 -10.80
C GLN A 65 -23.04 5.09 -9.77
N ARG A 66 -21.79 4.84 -10.18
CA ARG A 66 -20.73 4.40 -9.26
C ARG A 66 -20.44 5.44 -8.19
N LEU A 67 -20.32 6.71 -8.57
CA LEU A 67 -20.07 7.82 -7.65
C LEU A 67 -21.16 7.95 -6.59
N ALA A 68 -22.43 7.92 -7.02
CA ALA A 68 -23.57 7.98 -6.12
C ALA A 68 -23.61 6.76 -5.18
N ALA A 69 -23.30 5.58 -5.69
CA ALA A 69 -23.24 4.35 -4.91
C ALA A 69 -22.09 4.37 -3.88
N ALA A 70 -20.90 4.83 -4.27
CA ALA A 70 -19.73 4.97 -3.40
C ALA A 70 -19.98 5.93 -2.23
N SER A 71 -20.77 6.98 -2.45
CA SER A 71 -21.20 7.88 -1.39
C SER A 71 -22.28 7.24 -0.48
N SER A 72 -23.22 6.53 -1.10
CA SER A 72 -24.39 5.94 -0.41
C SER A 72 -24.00 4.76 0.48
N ILE A 73 -23.06 3.91 0.04
CA ILE A 73 -22.64 2.73 0.81
C ILE A 73 -22.02 3.10 2.16
N GLY A 74 -21.40 4.28 2.27
CA GLY A 74 -20.90 4.79 3.55
C GLY A 74 -21.99 5.03 4.60
N THR A 75 -23.27 5.11 4.23
CA THR A 75 -24.38 5.23 5.20
C THR A 75 -24.62 3.93 5.99
N PHE A 76 -24.12 2.79 5.50
CA PHE A 76 -24.17 1.50 6.17
C PHE A 76 -23.00 1.28 7.15
N ILE A 77 -21.96 2.12 7.07
CA ILE A 77 -20.79 2.06 7.95
C ILE A 77 -21.11 2.81 9.25
N LYS A 78 -21.45 2.06 10.30
CA LYS A 78 -21.81 2.59 11.62
C LYS A 78 -21.57 1.57 12.72
N LYS A 79 -21.33 2.06 13.93
CA LYS A 79 -21.09 1.21 15.12
C LYS A 79 -22.26 0.27 15.40
N GLY A 80 -21.99 -1.03 15.36
CA GLY A 80 -23.02 -2.08 15.56
C GLY A 80 -23.95 -2.27 14.36
N GLY A 81 -23.67 -1.67 13.20
CA GLY A 81 -24.42 -1.88 11.97
C GLY A 81 -24.13 -3.25 11.36
N GLU A 82 -25.20 -3.96 10.95
CA GLU A 82 -25.14 -5.30 10.35
C GLU A 82 -24.22 -5.37 9.13
N TYR A 83 -24.25 -4.35 8.27
CA TYR A 83 -23.50 -4.29 7.01
C TYR A 83 -22.17 -3.53 7.11
N SER A 84 -21.75 -3.07 8.28
CA SER A 84 -20.65 -2.11 8.39
C SER A 84 -19.31 -2.67 7.90
N ASP A 85 -18.98 -3.90 8.30
CA ASP A 85 -17.72 -4.54 7.91
C ASP A 85 -17.77 -4.94 6.42
N GLU A 86 -18.91 -5.45 5.94
CA GLU A 86 -19.12 -5.83 4.55
C GLU A 86 -19.03 -4.62 3.60
N ALA A 87 -19.65 -3.50 3.97
CA ALA A 87 -19.58 -2.24 3.24
C ALA A 87 -18.12 -1.77 3.07
N ALA A 88 -17.31 -1.85 4.13
CA ALA A 88 -15.91 -1.47 4.07
C ALA A 88 -15.10 -2.39 3.13
N VAL A 89 -15.31 -3.70 3.20
CA VAL A 89 -14.65 -4.67 2.31
C VAL A 89 -15.03 -4.44 0.85
N ILE A 90 -16.32 -4.23 0.56
CA ILE A 90 -16.80 -3.93 -0.80
C ILE A 90 -16.16 -2.65 -1.32
N LEU A 91 -16.06 -1.61 -0.49
CA LEU A 91 -15.40 -0.36 -0.85
C LEU A 91 -13.92 -0.54 -1.15
N MET A 92 -13.17 -1.28 -0.33
CA MET A 92 -11.74 -1.53 -0.57
C MET A 92 -11.52 -2.33 -1.87
N ASN A 93 -12.33 -3.36 -2.11
CA ASN A 93 -12.27 -4.14 -3.34
C ASN A 93 -12.66 -3.31 -4.58
N ARG A 94 -13.61 -2.37 -4.43
CA ARG A 94 -13.96 -1.45 -5.51
C ARG A 94 -12.85 -0.45 -5.77
N LEU A 95 -12.25 0.10 -4.70
CA LEU A 95 -11.16 1.06 -4.78
C LEU A 95 -9.98 0.48 -5.56
N SER A 96 -9.66 -0.80 -5.36
CA SER A 96 -8.53 -1.45 -6.02
C SER A 96 -8.67 -1.62 -7.54
N ILE A 97 -9.88 -1.44 -8.08
CA ILE A 97 -10.15 -1.57 -9.53
C ILE A 97 -10.75 -0.29 -10.13
N GLU A 98 -10.86 0.79 -9.36
CA GLU A 98 -11.41 2.07 -9.82
C GLU A 98 -10.27 2.98 -10.27
N LEU A 99 -10.42 3.63 -11.42
CA LEU A 99 -9.45 4.61 -11.93
C LEU A 99 -10.03 6.02 -12.01
N ASP A 100 -11.33 6.17 -11.78
CA ASP A 100 -11.96 7.49 -11.67
C ASP A 100 -11.73 8.12 -10.30
N TYR A 101 -11.04 9.27 -10.27
CA TYR A 101 -10.69 9.96 -9.03
C TYR A 101 -11.88 10.54 -8.28
N ASN A 102 -13.01 10.86 -8.94
CA ASN A 102 -14.20 11.33 -8.24
C ASN A 102 -14.82 10.17 -7.45
N VAL A 103 -14.95 9.01 -8.09
CA VAL A 103 -15.44 7.79 -7.44
C VAL A 103 -14.49 7.37 -6.32
N LEU A 104 -13.17 7.36 -6.55
CA LEU A 104 -12.17 7.05 -5.53
C LEU A 104 -12.28 7.94 -4.29
N ASN A 105 -12.42 9.25 -4.49
CA ASN A 105 -12.59 10.19 -3.38
C ASN A 105 -13.89 9.94 -2.60
N ALA A 106 -14.98 9.56 -3.27
CA ALA A 106 -16.22 9.17 -2.60
C ALA A 106 -16.07 7.87 -1.81
N ILE A 107 -15.33 6.88 -2.35
CA ILE A 107 -15.01 5.64 -1.64
C ILE A 107 -14.20 5.96 -0.38
N ILE A 108 -13.13 6.73 -0.51
CA ILE A 108 -12.28 7.16 0.62
C ILE A 108 -13.11 7.88 1.69
N GLY A 109 -13.96 8.82 1.29
CA GLY A 109 -14.85 9.54 2.20
C GLY A 109 -15.85 8.62 2.94
N SER A 110 -16.26 7.52 2.31
CA SER A 110 -17.07 6.50 2.97
C SER A 110 -16.25 5.62 3.91
N LEU A 111 -15.03 5.22 3.52
CA LEU A 111 -14.11 4.46 4.37
C LEU A 111 -13.69 5.23 5.62
N GLU A 112 -13.61 6.56 5.58
CA GLU A 112 -13.37 7.40 6.77
C GLU A 112 -14.41 7.18 7.88
N LYS A 113 -15.64 6.78 7.54
CA LYS A 113 -16.69 6.52 8.53
C LYS A 113 -16.43 5.26 9.36
N THR A 114 -15.46 4.45 8.96
CA THR A 114 -15.02 3.27 9.72
C THR A 114 -14.20 3.65 10.97
N ARG A 115 -13.83 4.93 11.09
CA ARG A 115 -13.10 5.47 12.23
C ARG A 115 -13.78 5.15 13.57
N GLY A 116 -12.98 4.67 14.51
CA GLY A 116 -13.45 4.32 15.86
C GLY A 116 -14.30 3.05 15.93
N LEU A 117 -14.46 2.32 14.83
CA LEU A 117 -15.07 1.00 14.84
C LEU A 117 -14.06 -0.05 15.30
N LYS A 118 -14.46 -0.94 16.22
CA LYS A 118 -13.55 -1.98 16.74
C LYS A 118 -13.14 -3.02 15.68
N LYS A 119 -14.06 -3.38 14.78
CA LYS A 119 -13.86 -4.45 13.78
C LYS A 119 -13.41 -3.96 12.41
N ALA A 120 -13.61 -2.68 12.10
CA ALA A 120 -13.25 -2.05 10.84
C ALA A 120 -12.44 -0.77 11.08
N GLY A 121 -11.72 -0.66 12.19
CA GLY A 121 -11.01 0.57 12.54
C GLY A 121 -9.86 0.89 11.58
N ASP A 122 -9.35 2.12 11.71
CA ASP A 122 -8.29 2.73 10.90
C ASP A 122 -7.13 1.78 10.58
N GLU A 123 -6.54 1.14 11.59
CA GLU A 123 -5.42 0.20 11.44
C GLU A 123 -5.78 -1.01 10.57
N LYS A 124 -6.99 -1.59 10.74
CA LYS A 124 -7.42 -2.74 9.96
C LYS A 124 -7.64 -2.36 8.50
N ILE A 125 -8.30 -1.23 8.22
CA ILE A 125 -8.55 -0.77 6.85
C ILE A 125 -7.24 -0.51 6.12
N ILE A 126 -6.28 0.15 6.77
CA ILE A 126 -4.97 0.38 6.16
C ILE A 126 -4.23 -0.94 5.95
N ASN A 127 -4.22 -1.85 6.91
CA ASN A 127 -3.57 -3.16 6.75
C ASN A 127 -4.22 -4.00 5.63
N ASP A 128 -5.55 -3.95 5.48
CA ASP A 128 -6.25 -4.63 4.39
C ASP A 128 -5.90 -4.00 3.03
N LEU A 129 -5.80 -2.67 2.95
CA LEU A 129 -5.34 -1.98 1.74
C LEU A 129 -3.88 -2.28 1.42
N LEU A 130 -3.00 -2.40 2.42
CA LEU A 130 -1.62 -2.85 2.24
C LEU A 130 -1.57 -4.29 1.73
N ALA A 131 -2.49 -5.16 2.16
CA ALA A 131 -2.58 -6.51 1.62
C ALA A 131 -3.05 -6.53 0.15
N ILE A 132 -3.93 -5.60 -0.24
CA ILE A 132 -4.35 -5.41 -1.63
C ILE A 132 -3.19 -4.87 -2.47
N GLU A 133 -2.49 -3.84 -2.01
CA GLU A 133 -1.35 -3.24 -2.71
C GLU A 133 -0.26 -4.28 -3.00
N ARG A 134 0.05 -5.12 -2.00
CA ARG A 134 0.97 -6.25 -2.15
C ARG A 134 0.58 -7.19 -3.30
N ASN A 135 -0.71 -7.38 -3.58
CA ASN A 135 -1.13 -8.26 -4.68
C ASN A 135 -0.68 -7.70 -6.04
N PHE A 136 -0.69 -6.37 -6.22
CA PHE A 136 -0.17 -5.75 -7.44
C PHE A 136 1.33 -5.93 -7.57
N PHE A 137 2.08 -5.75 -6.47
CA PHE A 137 3.52 -6.05 -6.44
C PHE A 137 3.82 -7.49 -6.89
N ILE A 138 3.05 -8.48 -6.43
CA ILE A 138 3.22 -9.90 -6.83
C ILE A 138 2.88 -10.11 -8.32
N GLN A 139 1.87 -9.42 -8.83
CA GLN A 139 1.43 -9.52 -10.23
C GLN A 139 2.34 -8.79 -11.22
N GLU A 140 3.11 -7.80 -10.75
CA GLU A 140 4.00 -7.00 -11.59
C GLU A 140 5.02 -7.85 -12.34
N TYR A 141 5.72 -8.75 -11.61
CA TYR A 141 6.77 -9.58 -12.19
C TYR A 141 6.31 -10.41 -13.40
N PRO A 142 5.26 -11.27 -13.30
CA PRO A 142 4.83 -12.06 -14.44
C PRO A 142 4.31 -11.21 -15.60
N LEU A 143 3.57 -10.12 -15.34
CA LEU A 143 3.09 -9.23 -16.42
C LEU A 143 4.25 -8.54 -17.15
N LYS A 144 5.26 -8.09 -16.39
CA LYS A 144 6.46 -7.49 -16.96
C LYS A 144 7.20 -8.50 -17.85
N GLU A 145 7.43 -9.72 -17.37
CA GLU A 145 8.11 -10.76 -18.15
C GLU A 145 7.33 -11.15 -19.41
N TRP A 146 6.00 -11.22 -19.32
CA TRP A 146 5.15 -11.47 -20.49
C TRP A 146 5.24 -10.36 -21.53
N ARG A 147 5.20 -9.09 -21.10
CA ARG A 147 5.37 -7.93 -21.99
C ARG A 147 6.77 -7.92 -22.61
N ASP A 148 7.81 -8.06 -21.79
CA ASP A 148 9.21 -8.01 -22.22
C ASP A 148 9.52 -9.17 -23.20
N GLY A 149 8.93 -10.35 -22.96
CA GLY A 149 8.99 -11.50 -23.88
C GLY A 149 8.37 -11.21 -25.25
N ALA A 150 7.18 -10.60 -25.29
CA ALA A 150 6.55 -10.18 -26.55
C ALA A 150 7.40 -9.13 -27.29
N GLY A 151 7.99 -8.19 -26.55
CA GLY A 151 8.91 -7.20 -27.13
C GLY A 151 10.17 -7.83 -27.74
N LYS A 152 10.73 -8.88 -27.10
CA LYS A 152 11.85 -9.66 -27.68
C LYS A 152 11.43 -10.40 -28.96
N TYR A 153 10.23 -10.97 -28.99
CA TYR A 153 9.70 -11.65 -30.17
C TYR A 153 9.51 -10.69 -31.36
N ILE A 154 8.98 -9.48 -31.11
CA ILE A 154 8.89 -8.42 -32.13
C ILE A 154 10.24 -8.13 -32.75
N LYS A 155 11.27 -7.89 -31.93
CA LYS A 155 12.64 -7.61 -32.43
C LYS A 155 13.17 -8.73 -33.34
N ASN A 156 12.85 -9.99 -33.03
CA ASN A 156 13.26 -11.14 -33.83
C ASN A 156 12.52 -11.18 -35.18
N ILE A 157 11.21 -10.89 -35.20
CA ILE A 157 10.43 -10.84 -36.45
C ILE A 157 10.85 -9.64 -37.30
N GLU A 158 11.08 -8.47 -36.70
CA GLU A 158 11.58 -7.28 -37.40
C GLU A 158 12.90 -7.57 -38.12
N GLN A 159 13.83 -8.24 -37.43
CA GLN A 159 15.10 -8.64 -38.03
C GLN A 159 14.90 -9.65 -39.17
N SER A 160 14.00 -10.62 -39.01
CA SER A 160 13.65 -11.59 -40.06
C SER A 160 13.04 -10.91 -41.28
N ALA A 161 12.11 -9.98 -41.08
CA ALA A 161 11.45 -9.20 -42.13
C ALA A 161 12.46 -8.33 -42.88
N LEU A 162 13.38 -7.67 -42.16
CA LEU A 162 14.44 -6.85 -42.77
C LEU A 162 15.38 -7.70 -43.64
N ASN A 163 15.79 -8.87 -43.15
CA ASN A 163 16.61 -9.81 -43.90
C ASN A 163 15.88 -10.28 -45.17
N GLN A 164 14.59 -10.62 -45.05
CA GLN A 164 13.77 -11.07 -46.17
C GLN A 164 13.51 -9.95 -47.19
N GLU A 165 13.36 -8.70 -46.73
CA GLU A 165 13.21 -7.54 -47.59
C GLU A 165 14.47 -7.32 -48.43
N ASN A 166 15.66 -7.52 -47.85
CA ASN A 166 16.93 -7.43 -48.58
C ASN A 166 17.05 -8.53 -49.64
N LEU A 167 16.60 -9.76 -49.35
CA LEU A 167 16.54 -10.84 -50.34
C LEU A 167 15.59 -10.49 -51.48
N TYR A 168 14.37 -10.04 -51.17
CA TYR A 168 13.40 -9.63 -52.18
C TYR A 168 13.92 -8.47 -53.05
N LYS A 169 14.58 -7.46 -52.46
CA LYS A 169 15.21 -6.36 -53.22
C LYS A 169 16.28 -6.86 -54.19
N LYS A 170 17.04 -7.88 -53.81
CA LYS A 170 18.14 -8.44 -54.60
C LYS A 170 17.65 -9.37 -55.72
N TYR A 171 16.73 -10.27 -55.41
CA TYR A 171 16.34 -11.35 -56.32
C TYR A 171 14.98 -11.14 -56.98
N LYS A 172 14.10 -10.31 -56.41
CA LYS A 172 12.73 -10.04 -56.87
C LYS A 172 11.91 -11.31 -57.12
N SER A 173 12.14 -12.37 -56.34
CA SER A 173 11.43 -13.63 -56.49
C SER A 173 10.04 -13.58 -55.83
N GLU A 174 9.07 -14.30 -56.39
CA GLU A 174 7.71 -14.38 -55.81
C GLU A 174 7.72 -15.08 -54.44
N VAL A 175 8.60 -16.07 -54.25
CA VAL A 175 8.77 -16.76 -52.96
C VAL A 175 9.24 -15.79 -51.88
N ASP A 176 10.20 -14.91 -52.21
CA ASP A 176 10.70 -13.93 -51.27
C ASP A 176 9.64 -12.89 -50.90
N LYS A 177 8.81 -12.51 -51.88
CA LYS A 177 7.69 -11.58 -51.68
C LYS A 177 6.63 -12.18 -50.74
N VAL A 178 6.19 -13.42 -51.01
CA VAL A 178 5.20 -14.12 -50.16
C VAL A 178 5.74 -14.30 -48.74
N THR A 179 7.02 -14.65 -48.59
CA THR A 179 7.65 -14.78 -47.27
C THR A 179 7.69 -13.43 -46.54
N LEU A 180 8.07 -12.35 -47.23
CA LEU A 180 8.07 -11.00 -46.66
C LEU A 180 6.67 -10.56 -46.23
N ASP A 181 5.65 -10.82 -47.05
CA ASP A 181 4.26 -10.47 -46.73
C ASP A 181 3.74 -11.27 -45.53
N GLY A 182 4.13 -12.56 -45.42
CA GLY A 182 3.87 -13.40 -44.25
C GLY A 182 4.50 -12.84 -42.97
N LEU A 183 5.79 -12.48 -43.03
CA LEU A 183 6.51 -11.87 -41.91
C LEU A 183 5.92 -10.53 -41.50
N LYS A 184 5.50 -9.68 -42.45
CA LYS A 184 4.81 -8.41 -42.16
C LYS A 184 3.47 -8.63 -41.46
N LYS A 185 2.71 -9.63 -41.88
CA LYS A 185 1.45 -10.01 -41.23
C LYS A 185 1.69 -10.52 -39.81
N GLU A 186 2.65 -11.42 -39.63
CA GLU A 186 3.05 -11.95 -38.32
C GLU A 186 3.52 -10.82 -37.39
N MET A 187 4.33 -9.90 -37.90
CA MET A 187 4.79 -8.72 -37.17
C MET A 187 3.62 -7.85 -36.70
N GLY A 188 2.59 -7.65 -37.53
CA GLY A 188 1.37 -6.94 -37.15
C GLY A 188 0.66 -7.61 -35.96
N LEU A 189 0.51 -8.93 -35.99
CA LEU A 189 -0.10 -9.71 -34.89
C LEU A 189 0.76 -9.66 -33.62
N ALA A 190 2.09 -9.72 -33.74
CA ALA A 190 3.02 -9.63 -32.63
C ALA A 190 2.95 -8.26 -31.94
N TRP A 191 2.84 -7.18 -32.73
CA TRP A 191 2.62 -5.83 -32.21
C TRP A 191 1.27 -5.72 -31.47
N GLU A 192 0.19 -6.26 -32.03
CA GLU A 192 -1.11 -6.27 -31.35
C GLU A 192 -1.07 -7.02 -30.00
N ASP A 193 -0.38 -8.16 -29.94
CA ASP A 193 -0.18 -8.91 -28.68
C ASP A 193 0.64 -8.11 -27.67
N TYR A 194 1.75 -7.51 -28.11
CA TYR A 194 2.56 -6.65 -27.25
C TYR A 194 1.75 -5.49 -26.68
N TYR A 195 1.00 -4.76 -27.51
CA TYR A 195 0.20 -3.62 -27.04
C TYR A 195 -0.87 -4.04 -26.03
N LYS A 196 -1.48 -5.22 -26.18
CA LYS A 196 -2.40 -5.77 -25.18
C LYS A 196 -1.70 -6.05 -23.85
N ARG A 197 -0.52 -6.67 -23.88
CA ARG A 197 0.27 -6.97 -22.66
C ARG A 197 0.79 -5.71 -21.99
N ASP A 198 1.26 -4.75 -22.77
CA ASP A 198 1.74 -3.47 -22.28
C ASP A 198 0.60 -2.67 -21.64
N LYS A 199 -0.58 -2.63 -22.28
CA LYS A 199 -1.78 -2.04 -21.67
C LYS A 199 -2.09 -2.66 -20.30
N ASN A 200 -2.14 -4.00 -20.22
CA ASN A 200 -2.43 -4.68 -18.95
C ASN A 200 -1.38 -4.37 -17.87
N TYR A 201 -0.11 -4.29 -18.25
CA TYR A 201 0.98 -3.94 -17.34
C TYR A 201 0.86 -2.49 -16.85
N VAL A 202 0.55 -1.55 -17.73
CA VAL A 202 0.33 -0.14 -17.39
C VAL A 202 -0.91 0.02 -16.50
N GLU A 203 -2.00 -0.67 -16.81
CA GLU A 203 -3.25 -0.62 -16.03
C GLU A 203 -3.03 -1.18 -14.60
N LEU A 204 -2.25 -2.27 -14.45
CA LEU A 204 -1.84 -2.78 -13.13
C LEU A 204 -1.11 -1.69 -12.32
N LYS A 205 -0.17 -0.98 -12.95
CA LYS A 205 0.59 0.11 -12.29
C LYS A 205 -0.29 1.28 -11.90
N MET A 206 -1.33 1.58 -12.68
CA MET A 206 -2.30 2.62 -12.33
C MET A 206 -3.11 2.23 -11.09
N HIS A 207 -3.57 0.98 -11.01
CA HIS A 207 -4.29 0.49 -9.83
C HIS A 207 -3.41 0.48 -8.57
N ASP A 208 -2.15 0.06 -8.70
CA ASP A 208 -1.15 0.09 -7.63
C ASP A 208 -0.97 1.53 -7.06
N GLN A 209 -0.79 2.50 -7.95
CA GLN A 209 -0.68 3.91 -7.57
C GLN A 209 -1.94 4.43 -6.89
N VAL A 210 -3.13 4.10 -7.42
CA VAL A 210 -4.42 4.52 -6.84
C VAL A 210 -4.59 3.98 -5.42
N VAL A 211 -4.23 2.72 -5.16
CA VAL A 211 -4.29 2.16 -3.80
C VAL A 211 -3.27 2.83 -2.89
N THR A 212 -2.05 3.09 -3.37
CA THR A 212 -1.02 3.84 -2.64
C THR A 212 -1.48 5.25 -2.25
N ASP A 213 -2.14 5.95 -3.17
CA ASP A 213 -2.70 7.28 -2.93
C ASP A 213 -3.84 7.22 -1.91
N ALA A 214 -4.71 6.23 -2.02
CA ALA A 214 -5.79 6.02 -1.06
C ALA A 214 -5.27 5.77 0.36
N ILE A 215 -4.24 4.91 0.51
CA ILE A 215 -3.56 4.68 1.78
C ILE A 215 -3.02 6.00 2.34
N SER A 216 -2.30 6.78 1.52
CA SER A 216 -1.74 8.08 1.90
C SER A 216 -2.81 9.06 2.38
N ILE A 217 -3.93 9.16 1.64
CA ILE A 217 -5.04 10.06 1.96
C ILE A 217 -5.73 9.64 3.26
N LEU A 218 -6.02 8.34 3.41
CA LEU A 218 -6.65 7.79 4.61
C LEU A 218 -5.79 8.00 5.84
N LEU A 219 -4.49 7.69 5.77
CA LEU A 219 -3.53 7.94 6.86
C LEU A 219 -3.54 9.42 7.28
N ARG A 220 -3.49 10.35 6.31
CA ARG A 220 -3.53 11.79 6.60
C ARG A 220 -4.82 12.21 7.30
N LYS A 221 -5.95 11.61 6.95
CA LYS A 221 -7.26 11.90 7.58
C LYS A 221 -7.36 11.28 8.98
N MET A 222 -6.68 10.17 9.23
CA MET A 222 -6.59 9.55 10.55
C MET A 222 -5.78 10.40 11.55
N LYS A 223 -4.77 11.15 11.08
CA LYS A 223 -3.95 12.10 11.90
C LYS A 223 -4.77 12.99 12.85
N TYR A 224 -5.98 13.39 12.45
CA TYR A 224 -6.72 14.48 13.09
C TYR A 224 -7.66 14.10 14.25
N GLY A 225 -7.77 12.82 14.65
CA GLY A 225 -8.84 12.45 15.60
C GLY A 225 -8.51 11.48 16.72
N GLU A 226 -7.37 10.77 16.74
CA GLU A 226 -6.83 10.15 17.96
C GLU A 226 -5.30 10.08 17.88
N ILE A 227 -4.62 10.60 18.91
CA ILE A 227 -3.15 10.70 19.01
C ILE A 227 -2.60 9.34 19.49
N LYS A 228 -2.70 8.30 18.67
CA LYS A 228 -2.08 7.00 18.95
C LYS A 228 -1.26 6.55 17.74
N PRO A 229 -0.14 5.85 17.97
CA PRO A 229 0.60 5.23 16.88
C PRO A 229 -0.30 4.24 16.15
N LEU A 230 -0.18 4.20 14.83
CA LEU A 230 -0.76 3.16 13.99
C LEU A 230 0.25 2.04 13.83
N GLU A 231 -0.07 0.85 14.34
CA GLU A 231 0.81 -0.32 14.29
C GLU A 231 0.55 -1.08 12.97
N LEU A 232 1.19 -0.63 11.89
CA LEU A 232 0.93 -1.14 10.53
C LEU A 232 1.86 -2.29 10.15
N GLN A 233 1.39 -3.14 9.23
CA GLN A 233 2.10 -4.32 8.73
C GLN A 233 2.40 -4.15 7.23
N PHE A 234 3.57 -3.61 6.93
CA PHE A 234 4.06 -3.54 5.56
C PHE A 234 4.88 -4.81 5.25
N TYR A 235 4.46 -5.55 4.24
CA TYR A 235 5.15 -6.75 3.77
C TYR A 235 5.10 -6.85 2.25
N GLN A 236 6.24 -6.66 1.60
CA GLN A 236 6.35 -6.65 0.13
C GLN A 236 5.45 -5.59 -0.53
N ASN A 237 5.42 -4.39 0.05
CA ASN A 237 4.66 -3.26 -0.47
C ASN A 237 5.55 -2.32 -1.30
N SER A 238 4.98 -1.69 -2.32
CA SER A 238 5.59 -0.65 -3.16
C SER A 238 4.89 0.69 -2.96
N LEU A 239 5.14 1.33 -1.82
CA LEU A 239 4.64 2.68 -1.52
C LEU A 239 5.56 3.76 -2.08
N ASN A 240 6.06 3.57 -3.31
CA ASN A 240 6.89 4.58 -3.96
C ASN A 240 6.06 5.82 -4.27
N ASN A 241 6.65 7.01 -4.13
CA ASN A 241 5.99 8.31 -4.29
C ASN A 241 4.84 8.57 -3.30
N ALA A 242 4.69 7.76 -2.24
CA ALA A 242 3.63 7.95 -1.26
C ALA A 242 3.84 9.23 -0.43
N ILE A 243 2.73 9.78 0.08
CA ILE A 243 2.77 10.92 1.01
C ILE A 243 2.31 10.44 2.38
N ILE A 244 3.30 10.20 3.25
CA ILE A 244 3.11 9.67 4.60
C ILE A 244 3.81 10.62 5.57
N ALA A 245 3.53 11.93 5.46
CA ALA A 245 4.15 12.96 6.28
C ALA A 245 3.41 13.16 7.61
N ASP A 246 4.16 13.48 8.66
CA ASP A 246 3.69 13.77 10.03
C ASP A 246 2.86 12.63 10.66
N MET A 247 3.12 11.39 10.27
CA MET A 247 2.40 10.22 10.80
C MET A 247 3.13 9.63 11.99
N ASP A 248 2.39 9.06 12.94
CA ASP A 248 2.95 8.21 13.98
C ASP A 248 2.72 6.75 13.61
N LEU A 249 3.74 6.13 13.01
CA LEU A 249 3.79 4.72 12.61
C LEU A 249 4.68 3.90 13.56
N SER A 250 4.86 4.37 14.80
CA SER A 250 5.69 3.68 15.78
C SER A 250 5.22 2.24 15.99
N LYS A 251 6.16 1.32 16.20
CA LYS A 251 5.97 -0.13 16.35
C LYS A 251 5.44 -0.85 15.12
N SER A 252 5.40 -0.20 13.97
CA SER A 252 5.07 -0.87 12.72
C SER A 252 6.11 -1.94 12.35
N THR A 253 5.70 -2.89 11.55
CA THR A 253 6.60 -3.85 10.91
C THR A 253 6.72 -3.50 9.43
N ILE A 254 7.93 -3.29 8.96
CA ILE A 254 8.23 -2.92 7.57
C ILE A 254 9.22 -3.94 7.01
N LYS A 255 8.75 -4.82 6.13
CA LYS A 255 9.54 -5.94 5.64
C LYS A 255 9.47 -6.02 4.12
N ARG A 256 10.63 -6.02 3.46
CA ARG A 256 10.75 -6.20 2.01
C ARG A 256 9.96 -5.15 1.21
N SER A 257 9.79 -3.95 1.76
CA SER A 257 8.97 -2.89 1.15
C SER A 257 9.83 -1.79 0.52
N ALA A 258 9.23 -0.99 -0.35
CA ALA A 258 9.86 0.16 -0.98
C ALA A 258 9.05 1.43 -0.69
N PHE A 259 9.77 2.50 -0.34
CA PHE A 259 9.26 3.85 -0.10
C PHE A 259 10.06 4.86 -0.93
N SER A 260 10.59 4.45 -2.08
CA SER A 260 11.44 5.29 -2.91
C SER A 260 10.68 6.55 -3.36
N ALA A 261 11.36 7.69 -3.37
CA ALA A 261 10.80 9.00 -3.70
C ALA A 261 9.55 9.41 -2.88
N SER A 262 9.31 8.78 -1.72
CA SER A 262 8.17 9.13 -0.86
C SER A 262 8.45 10.34 0.00
N SER A 263 7.40 11.05 0.39
CA SER A 263 7.48 12.10 1.41
C SER A 263 7.07 11.54 2.76
N MET A 264 8.02 11.44 3.68
CA MET A 264 7.82 10.97 5.07
C MET A 264 8.34 11.99 6.08
N LEU A 265 8.30 13.27 5.71
CA LEU A 265 8.66 14.42 6.57
C LEU A 265 8.03 14.28 7.96
N GLU A 266 8.83 14.43 9.02
CA GLU A 266 8.37 14.42 10.43
C GLU A 266 7.60 13.14 10.85
N THR A 267 7.77 12.03 10.11
CA THR A 267 7.13 10.75 10.40
C THR A 267 7.90 9.94 11.43
N LYS A 268 7.18 9.32 12.36
CA LYS A 268 7.74 8.50 13.43
C LYS A 268 7.58 7.03 13.11
N PHE A 269 8.70 6.31 13.10
CA PHE A 269 8.81 4.87 13.00
C PHE A 269 9.35 4.26 14.30
N ASN A 270 9.25 4.94 15.43
CA ASN A 270 9.95 4.52 16.65
C ASN A 270 9.60 3.09 17.07
N SER A 271 10.58 2.33 17.54
CA SER A 271 10.41 0.93 17.95
C SER A 271 9.88 0.01 16.84
N SER A 272 10.08 0.36 15.57
CA SER A 272 9.67 -0.45 14.41
C SER A 272 10.72 -1.48 14.03
N HIS A 273 10.27 -2.52 13.32
CA HIS A 273 11.15 -3.53 12.72
C HIS A 273 11.21 -3.30 11.21
N ILE A 274 12.37 -2.85 10.71
CA ILE A 274 12.59 -2.45 9.32
C ILE A 274 13.61 -3.39 8.69
N ILE A 275 13.18 -4.26 7.78
CA ILE A 275 14.02 -5.33 7.23
C ILE A 275 13.89 -5.34 5.71
N HIS A 276 15.00 -5.37 4.98
CA HIS A 276 15.00 -5.37 3.50
C HIS A 276 14.19 -4.22 2.88
N THR A 277 14.24 -3.04 3.49
CA THR A 277 13.41 -1.89 3.08
C THR A 277 14.24 -0.83 2.37
N VAL A 278 13.65 -0.15 1.39
CA VAL A 278 14.32 0.88 0.60
C VAL A 278 13.63 2.23 0.75
N PHE A 279 14.43 3.26 1.01
CA PHE A 279 14.03 4.66 1.18
C PHE A 279 14.70 5.58 0.15
N THR A 280 15.17 5.04 -0.97
CA THR A 280 15.98 5.80 -1.94
C THR A 280 15.25 7.04 -2.46
N PHE A 281 15.93 8.19 -2.52
CA PHE A 281 15.34 9.49 -2.92
C PHE A 281 14.17 10.00 -2.06
N SER A 282 13.84 9.34 -0.95
CA SER A 282 12.74 9.80 -0.10
C SER A 282 13.10 11.07 0.68
N ASN A 283 12.07 11.82 1.09
CA ASN A 283 12.24 12.91 2.04
C ASN A 283 11.95 12.39 3.46
N LEU A 284 13.02 12.20 4.23
CA LEU A 284 12.98 11.79 5.64
C LEU A 284 13.25 12.96 6.60
N THR A 285 13.23 14.21 6.14
CA THR A 285 13.62 15.35 7.01
C THR A 285 12.86 15.30 8.34
N LYS A 286 13.59 15.39 9.46
CA LYS A 286 13.04 15.30 10.83
C LYS A 286 12.24 14.02 11.18
N SER A 287 12.31 12.96 10.37
CA SER A 287 11.69 11.68 10.71
C SER A 287 12.41 11.01 11.89
N SER A 288 11.72 10.12 12.59
CA SER A 288 12.22 9.47 13.80
C SER A 288 12.23 7.96 13.62
N PHE A 289 13.40 7.35 13.79
CA PHE A 289 13.67 5.91 13.81
C PHE A 289 14.32 5.56 15.14
N VAL A 290 13.74 6.01 16.25
CA VAL A 290 14.31 5.78 17.59
C VAL A 290 13.99 4.35 18.04
N ASP A 291 14.98 3.66 18.61
CA ASP A 291 14.86 2.29 19.13
C ASP A 291 14.35 1.26 18.08
N CYS A 292 14.66 1.46 16.80
CA CYS A 292 14.28 0.53 15.74
C CYS A 292 15.29 -0.61 15.60
N THR A 293 14.83 -1.72 15.03
CA THR A 293 15.72 -2.73 14.43
C THR A 293 15.72 -2.53 12.93
N ILE A 294 16.88 -2.17 12.34
CA ILE A 294 17.03 -1.90 10.91
C ILE A 294 18.05 -2.87 10.32
N ILE A 295 17.60 -3.74 9.41
CA ILE A 295 18.40 -4.81 8.82
C ILE A 295 18.32 -4.76 7.30
N ALA A 296 19.46 -4.89 6.62
CA ALA A 296 19.55 -5.04 5.17
C ALA A 296 18.75 -3.97 4.39
N SER A 297 18.83 -2.70 4.82
CA SER A 297 17.96 -1.63 4.33
C SER A 297 18.76 -0.47 3.73
N LEU A 298 18.17 0.21 2.75
CA LEU A 298 18.84 1.24 1.96
C LEU A 298 18.23 2.61 2.23
N PHE A 299 19.07 3.56 2.62
CA PHE A 299 18.77 4.98 2.80
C PHE A 299 19.58 5.81 1.80
N ASP A 300 19.66 5.35 0.57
CA ASP A 300 20.57 5.88 -0.46
C ASP A 300 19.98 7.09 -1.21
N GLN A 301 20.85 7.95 -1.73
CA GLN A 301 20.49 9.16 -2.50
C GLN A 301 19.41 10.05 -1.86
N ILE A 302 19.35 10.10 -0.54
CA ILE A 302 18.47 11.02 0.20
C ILE A 302 19.11 12.40 0.23
N SER A 303 18.37 13.41 -0.23
CA SER A 303 18.89 14.76 -0.40
C SER A 303 19.30 15.44 0.91
N SER A 304 18.63 15.10 2.02
CA SER A 304 18.99 15.53 3.37
C SER A 304 18.36 14.63 4.43
N LEU A 305 19.16 14.16 5.38
CA LEU A 305 18.72 13.51 6.61
C LEU A 305 18.75 14.45 7.82
N ARG A 306 18.64 15.76 7.57
CA ARG A 306 18.67 16.76 8.65
C ARG A 306 17.55 16.50 9.66
N GLY A 307 17.94 16.38 10.93
CA GLY A 307 17.02 16.16 12.04
C GLY A 307 16.47 14.73 12.10
N VAL A 308 16.92 13.82 11.23
CA VAL A 308 16.56 12.40 11.35
C VAL A 308 17.23 11.83 12.59
N SER A 309 16.48 11.07 13.40
CA SER A 309 17.05 10.39 14.56
C SER A 309 16.98 8.88 14.40
N PHE A 310 18.14 8.22 14.49
CA PHE A 310 18.30 6.78 14.62
C PHE A 310 18.70 6.37 16.06
N PHE A 311 18.46 7.24 17.03
CA PHE A 311 18.94 7.06 18.40
C PHE A 311 18.47 5.72 18.99
N GLY A 312 19.39 4.98 19.63
CA GLY A 312 19.08 3.69 20.27
C GLY A 312 18.78 2.52 19.33
N SER A 313 18.73 2.76 18.01
CA SER A 313 18.46 1.71 17.03
C SER A 313 19.57 0.67 16.94
N GLU A 314 19.25 -0.47 16.35
CA GLU A 314 20.20 -1.54 16.04
C GLU A 314 20.29 -1.71 14.52
N PHE A 315 21.50 -1.59 13.98
CA PHE A 315 21.77 -1.68 12.56
C PHE A 315 22.48 -2.99 12.22
N LYS A 316 22.14 -3.54 11.06
CA LYS A 316 22.90 -4.57 10.35
C LYS A 316 22.73 -4.38 8.85
N ASP A 317 23.81 -4.19 8.11
CA ASP A 317 23.78 -3.98 6.66
C ASP A 317 22.84 -2.85 6.23
N VAL A 318 23.05 -1.65 6.80
CA VAL A 318 22.26 -0.45 6.51
C VAL A 318 23.14 0.54 5.75
N PHE A 319 22.70 1.03 4.59
CA PHE A 319 23.56 1.83 3.70
C PHE A 319 22.98 3.22 3.43
N PHE A 320 23.88 4.21 3.27
CA PHE A 320 23.55 5.63 3.06
C PHE A 320 24.23 6.21 1.81
N ALA A 321 24.48 5.40 0.78
CA ALA A 321 25.29 5.80 -0.37
C ALA A 321 24.68 7.01 -1.10
N GLY A 322 25.46 8.07 -1.29
CA GLY A 322 25.02 9.30 -1.95
C GLY A 322 24.10 10.21 -1.15
N SER A 323 23.73 9.82 0.08
CA SER A 323 22.84 10.59 0.94
C SER A 323 23.58 11.68 1.71
N ASP A 324 22.97 12.85 1.86
CA ASP A 324 23.48 13.88 2.78
C ASP A 324 23.03 13.59 4.20
N ILE A 325 23.98 13.16 5.04
CA ILE A 325 23.72 12.78 6.43
C ILE A 325 23.94 13.92 7.42
N THR A 326 24.08 15.17 6.95
CA THR A 326 24.27 16.36 7.79
C THR A 326 23.15 16.49 8.83
N GLY A 327 23.51 16.54 10.12
CA GLY A 327 22.58 16.71 11.23
C GLY A 327 21.65 15.51 11.48
N ALA A 328 21.96 14.34 10.92
CA ALA A 328 21.35 13.08 11.35
C ALA A 328 21.95 12.63 12.69
N ASN A 329 21.14 12.05 13.56
CA ASN A 329 21.55 11.59 14.88
C ASN A 329 21.64 10.06 14.94
N PHE A 330 22.85 9.54 15.04
CA PHE A 330 23.21 8.12 15.19
C PHE A 330 23.77 7.78 16.58
N LYS A 331 23.60 8.65 17.58
CA LYS A 331 24.05 8.39 18.95
C LYS A 331 23.29 7.22 19.57
N GLY A 332 23.97 6.38 20.33
CA GLY A 332 23.39 5.18 20.93
C GLY A 332 22.97 4.10 19.93
N THR A 333 23.19 4.31 18.62
CA THR A 333 22.89 3.28 17.61
C THR A 333 23.92 2.15 17.73
N ARG A 334 23.44 0.93 17.85
CA ARG A 334 24.24 -0.30 17.98
C ARG A 334 24.49 -0.92 16.59
N GLY A 335 25.63 -1.59 16.43
CA GLY A 335 25.97 -2.30 15.18
C GLY A 335 26.41 -1.40 14.03
N LEU A 336 26.75 -0.13 14.29
CA LEU A 336 27.29 0.75 13.25
C LEU A 336 28.67 0.26 12.78
N GLU A 337 28.87 0.28 11.46
CA GLU A 337 30.16 0.04 10.83
C GLU A 337 30.52 1.20 9.87
N PRO A 338 31.80 1.62 9.77
CA PRO A 338 32.19 2.68 8.85
C PRO A 338 31.77 2.42 7.39
N ILE A 339 31.74 1.15 6.96
CA ILE A 339 31.36 0.75 5.61
C ILE A 339 29.92 1.12 5.23
N TYR A 340 29.03 1.29 6.21
CA TYR A 340 27.63 1.73 6.00
C TYR A 340 27.54 3.16 5.46
N PHE A 341 28.58 3.96 5.68
CA PHE A 341 28.69 5.36 5.27
C PHE A 341 29.55 5.54 4.01
N TYR A 342 29.94 4.46 3.33
CA TYR A 342 30.66 4.56 2.08
C TYR A 342 29.86 5.37 1.05
N ALA A 343 30.53 6.35 0.42
CA ALA A 343 29.93 7.32 -0.49
C ALA A 343 28.79 8.19 0.09
N ALA A 344 28.55 8.19 1.41
CA ALA A 344 27.68 9.18 2.05
C ALA A 344 28.31 10.58 2.01
N LYS A 345 27.48 11.62 1.99
CA LYS A 345 27.92 13.02 1.97
C LYS A 345 27.90 13.60 3.38
N HIS A 346 28.95 14.32 3.73
CA HIS A 346 29.13 15.03 4.99
C HIS A 346 29.02 14.17 6.27
N PRO A 347 29.64 12.97 6.34
CA PRO A 347 29.64 12.17 7.56
C PRO A 347 30.21 12.91 8.77
N GLU A 348 31.12 13.87 8.56
CA GLU A 348 31.69 14.70 9.62
C GLU A 348 30.66 15.62 10.31
N LYS A 349 29.50 15.86 9.70
CA LYS A 349 28.43 16.73 10.21
C LYS A 349 27.24 15.96 10.80
N ALA A 350 27.31 14.64 10.84
CA ALA A 350 26.33 13.82 11.55
C ALA A 350 26.74 13.65 13.01
N GLU A 351 25.77 13.32 13.87
CA GLU A 351 26.02 13.10 15.30
C GLU A 351 26.23 11.62 15.58
N PHE A 352 27.39 11.28 16.14
CA PHE A 352 27.75 9.92 16.55
C PHE A 352 28.23 9.93 18.00
N ASP A 353 28.27 8.74 18.62
CA ASP A 353 29.01 8.56 19.87
C ASP A 353 30.52 8.76 19.62
N ALA A 354 31.23 9.30 20.60
CA ALA A 354 32.63 9.73 20.44
C ALA A 354 33.55 8.58 19.98
N GLU A 355 33.37 7.39 20.54
CA GLU A 355 34.14 6.19 20.19
C GLU A 355 33.93 5.78 18.73
N PHE A 356 32.67 5.70 18.29
CA PHE A 356 32.37 5.37 16.89
C PHE A 356 32.83 6.47 15.94
N LYS A 357 32.72 7.75 16.33
CA LYS A 357 33.18 8.87 15.49
C LYS A 357 34.67 8.76 15.19
N GLN A 358 35.49 8.43 16.19
CA GLN A 358 36.92 8.20 16.00
C GLN A 358 37.17 7.05 15.02
N LYS A 359 36.51 5.90 15.22
CA LYS A 359 36.59 4.76 14.30
C LYS A 359 36.21 5.14 12.87
N LEU A 360 35.11 5.86 12.70
CA LEU A 360 34.60 6.31 11.41
C LEU A 360 35.62 7.19 10.68
N ASP A 361 36.20 8.17 11.37
CA ASP A 361 37.19 9.09 10.78
C ASP A 361 38.49 8.38 10.39
N GLU A 362 38.89 7.35 11.14
CA GLU A 362 40.09 6.58 10.87
C GLU A 362 39.92 5.55 9.74
N GLU A 363 38.74 4.92 9.62
CA GLU A 363 38.49 3.80 8.71
C GLU A 363 37.82 4.21 7.40
N LEU A 364 36.80 5.09 7.43
CA LEU A 364 35.99 5.41 6.25
C LEU A 364 36.82 5.91 5.05
N PRO A 365 37.84 6.78 5.20
CA PRO A 365 38.63 7.25 4.06
C PRO A 365 39.50 6.16 3.41
N LYS A 366 39.70 5.01 4.07
CA LYS A 366 40.54 3.91 3.59
C LYS A 366 39.74 2.84 2.83
N ILE A 367 38.42 2.81 3.00
CA ILE A 367 37.55 1.82 2.36
C ILE A 367 37.58 2.03 0.84
N THR A 368 38.01 1.02 0.09
CA THR A 368 37.97 1.06 -1.38
C THR A 368 36.61 0.64 -1.92
N GLU A 369 36.35 0.94 -3.20
CA GLU A 369 35.13 0.49 -3.84
C GLU A 369 35.08 -1.04 -3.95
N GLU A 370 36.21 -1.69 -4.24
CA GLU A 370 36.27 -3.15 -4.30
C GLU A 370 35.97 -3.79 -2.94
N GLU A 371 36.46 -3.20 -1.84
CA GLU A 371 36.15 -3.65 -0.48
C GLU A 371 34.67 -3.47 -0.17
N PHE A 372 34.08 -2.32 -0.55
CA PHE A 372 32.65 -2.07 -0.38
C PHE A 372 31.81 -3.07 -1.16
N ILE A 373 32.10 -3.28 -2.44
CA ILE A 373 31.37 -4.25 -3.30
C ILE A 373 31.46 -5.65 -2.69
N LYS A 374 32.66 -6.08 -2.26
CA LYS A 374 32.85 -7.39 -1.63
C LYS A 374 32.05 -7.53 -0.33
N TYR A 375 31.99 -6.48 0.49
CA TYR A 375 31.15 -6.48 1.69
C TYR A 375 29.67 -6.64 1.31
N VAL A 376 29.18 -5.82 0.37
CA VAL A 376 27.81 -5.85 -0.13
C VAL A 376 27.42 -7.24 -0.65
N ASP A 377 28.31 -7.90 -1.39
CA ASP A 377 28.11 -9.27 -1.89
C ASP A 377 27.91 -10.29 -0.75
N SER A 378 28.58 -10.10 0.39
CA SER A 378 28.47 -10.95 1.58
C SER A 378 27.39 -10.53 2.60
N SER A 379 26.76 -9.37 2.39
CA SER A 379 25.76 -8.79 3.29
C SER A 379 24.42 -9.53 3.24
N GLU A 380 23.55 -9.24 4.20
CA GLU A 380 22.16 -9.72 4.23
C GLU A 380 21.24 -9.01 3.22
N LEU A 381 21.74 -8.10 2.37
CA LEU A 381 20.93 -7.55 1.28
C LEU A 381 20.41 -8.67 0.37
N SER A 382 19.18 -8.51 -0.16
CA SER A 382 18.72 -9.40 -1.23
C SER A 382 19.43 -9.07 -2.54
N GLU A 383 19.43 -9.99 -3.50
CA GLU A 383 20.05 -9.77 -4.83
C GLU A 383 19.57 -8.48 -5.50
N SER A 384 18.26 -8.20 -5.42
CA SER A 384 17.70 -6.97 -5.98
C SER A 384 18.26 -5.73 -5.27
N ARG A 385 18.42 -5.77 -3.93
CA ARG A 385 18.92 -4.61 -3.17
C ARG A 385 20.40 -4.39 -3.34
N ARG A 386 21.20 -5.46 -3.48
CA ARG A 386 22.59 -5.36 -3.94
C ARG A 386 22.66 -4.63 -5.27
N LYS A 387 21.86 -5.07 -6.25
CA LYS A 387 21.84 -4.44 -7.57
C LYS A 387 21.43 -2.96 -7.51
N ASP A 388 20.42 -2.61 -6.72
CA ASP A 388 19.95 -1.22 -6.54
C ASP A 388 21.06 -0.33 -5.93
N LEU A 389 21.77 -0.83 -4.92
CA LEU A 389 22.88 -0.14 -4.27
C LEU A 389 24.08 0.03 -5.21
N LEU A 390 24.45 -1.01 -5.97
CA LEU A 390 25.53 -0.94 -6.95
C LEU A 390 25.21 0.02 -8.10
N LEU A 391 23.96 0.03 -8.58
CA LEU A 391 23.49 1.01 -9.57
C LEU A 391 23.64 2.43 -9.02
N THR A 392 23.31 2.65 -7.74
CA THR A 392 23.52 3.96 -7.10
C THR A 392 25.00 4.39 -7.14
N LEU A 393 25.95 3.48 -6.89
CA LEU A 393 27.37 3.82 -6.98
C LEU A 393 27.78 4.26 -8.38
N ASP A 394 27.29 3.55 -9.41
CA ASP A 394 27.57 3.87 -10.80
C ASP A 394 26.98 5.24 -11.20
N GLU A 395 25.75 5.54 -10.78
CA GLU A 395 25.14 6.86 -11.00
C GLU A 395 25.91 7.99 -10.31
N LEU A 396 26.46 7.75 -9.11
CA LEU A 396 27.28 8.72 -8.40
C LEU A 396 28.63 8.96 -9.09
N LYS A 397 29.20 7.97 -9.79
CA LYS A 397 30.39 8.17 -10.63
C LYS A 397 30.06 9.03 -11.83
N ASP A 398 28.98 8.72 -12.54
CA ASP A 398 28.57 9.47 -13.73
C ASP A 398 28.29 10.94 -13.43
N LYS A 399 27.63 11.24 -12.31
CA LYS A 399 27.40 12.62 -11.86
C LYS A 399 28.72 13.34 -11.59
N ARG A 400 29.67 12.70 -10.91
CA ARG A 400 31.02 13.27 -10.67
C ARG A 400 31.77 13.54 -11.97
N VAL A 401 31.67 12.66 -12.97
CA VAL A 401 32.29 12.89 -14.29
C VAL A 401 31.65 14.07 -15.01
N LYS A 402 30.33 14.22 -14.94
CA LYS A 402 29.59 15.34 -15.55
C LYS A 402 29.87 16.68 -14.88
N ASP A 403 30.04 16.71 -13.55
CA ASP A 403 30.38 17.94 -12.82
C ASP A 403 31.82 18.43 -13.09
N VAL A 404 32.72 17.54 -13.54
CA VAL A 404 34.11 17.86 -13.90
C VAL A 404 34.24 18.34 -15.36
N LEU A 405 33.30 17.98 -16.24
CA LEU A 405 33.28 18.46 -17.62
C LEU A 405 32.50 19.78 -17.68
N PRO A 406 33.15 20.93 -17.94
CA PRO A 406 32.40 22.18 -18.10
C PRO A 406 31.43 22.00 -19.26
N TYR A 407 30.15 22.27 -18.99
CA TYR A 407 29.13 22.44 -20.02
C TYR A 407 29.69 23.39 -21.08
N LYS A 408 30.15 22.85 -22.21
CA LYS A 408 30.33 23.65 -23.43
C LYS A 408 28.93 24.02 -23.87
N LYS A 409 28.54 25.26 -23.54
CA LYS A 409 27.34 25.91 -24.09
C LYS A 409 27.38 25.93 -25.60
#